data_AF-F0JCQ8-F1
#
_entry.id   AF-F0JCQ8-F1
#
_cell.length_a   1.000
_cell.length_b   1.000
_cell.length_c   1.000
_cell.angle_alpha   90.00
_cell.angle_beta   90.00
_cell.angle_gamma   90.00
#
_symmetry.space_group_name_H-M   'P 1'
#
loop_
_entity.id
_entity.type
_entity.pdbx_description
1 polymer ?
#
loop_
_entity_poly.entity_id
_entity_poly.type
_entity_poly.pdbx_seq_one_letter_code
_entity_poly.pdbx_strand_id
1 'polypeptide(L)'
;MKRILLAAAMTAMISLLAACGAQKNDLDTGWAMVKQGDCAGAQPYLESTIAQPDSAMDLAYAYFLKARCAEDASDYAAAYENYYAAKVVACYVVSHDTHVNLNTYARSDYCQRIIPAKLEALSAKINDPAGVEHIEGKVNGILRADYLKRFDKRLN
;
A
#
# COMPACT_ATOMS: atom_id res chain seq x y z
N MET A 1 56.94 2.25 9.50
CA MET A 1 56.12 1.18 8.91
C MET A 1 54.99 0.64 9.81
N LYS A 2 55.07 0.71 11.16
CA LYS A 2 53.99 0.21 12.05
C LYS A 2 52.78 1.15 12.25
N ARG A 3 52.90 2.45 11.96
CA ARG A 3 51.82 3.44 12.18
C ARG A 3 50.82 3.58 11.01
N ILE A 4 51.22 3.16 9.81
CA ILE A 4 50.39 3.29 8.59
C ILE A 4 49.39 2.13 8.49
N LEU A 5 49.74 0.95 9.02
CA LEU A 5 48.87 -0.23 9.03
C LEU A 5 47.70 -0.13 10.02
N LEU A 6 47.81 0.69 11.08
CA LEU A 6 46.73 0.91 12.06
C LEU A 6 45.65 1.88 11.58
N ALA A 7 45.98 2.80 10.67
CA ALA A 7 45.03 3.76 10.13
C ALA A 7 44.07 3.11 9.11
N ALA A 8 44.55 2.14 8.33
CA ALA A 8 43.74 1.44 7.32
C ALA A 8 42.72 0.46 7.95
N ALA A 9 43.01 -0.09 9.12
CA ALA A 9 42.11 -1.01 9.81
C ALA A 9 40.89 -0.30 10.46
N MET A 10 41.04 0.96 10.86
CA MET A 10 39.93 1.74 11.44
C MET A 10 38.98 2.35 10.40
N THR A 11 39.43 2.55 9.15
CA THR A 11 38.53 3.03 8.08
C THR A 11 37.63 1.92 7.55
N ALA A 12 38.09 0.66 7.52
CA ALA A 12 37.31 -0.48 7.04
C ALA A 12 36.12 -0.84 7.96
N MET A 13 36.23 -0.58 9.27
CA MET A 13 35.17 -0.89 10.24
C MET A 13 34.01 0.12 10.23
N ILE A 14 34.24 1.36 9.76
CA ILE A 14 33.18 2.38 9.68
C ILE A 14 32.28 2.14 8.45
N SER A 15 32.83 1.59 7.36
CA SER A 15 32.06 1.22 6.16
C SER A 15 31.15 -0.01 6.33
N LEU A 16 31.33 -0.83 7.37
CA LEU A 16 30.49 -2.00 7.64
C LEU A 16 29.25 -1.69 8.49
N LEU A 17 29.20 -0.54 9.17
CA LEU A 17 28.03 -0.13 9.97
C LEU A 17 26.93 0.57 9.14
N ALA A 18 27.21 0.95 7.89
CA ALA A 18 26.22 1.54 6.99
C ALA A 18 25.37 0.49 6.23
N ALA A 19 25.76 -0.79 6.28
CA ALA A 19 25.05 -1.87 5.57
C ALA A 19 23.90 -2.50 6.39
N CYS A 20 23.70 -2.07 7.63
CA CYS A 20 22.56 -2.49 8.49
C CYS A 20 21.46 -1.42 8.57
N GLY A 21 21.43 -0.46 7.64
CA GLY A 21 20.26 0.41 7.49
C GLY A 21 19.12 -0.44 6.94
N ALA A 22 18.03 -0.56 7.70
CA ALA A 22 16.80 -1.26 7.30
C ALA A 22 16.53 -1.03 5.81
N GLN A 23 16.56 -2.11 5.02
CA GLN A 23 16.29 -2.06 3.59
C GLN A 23 14.84 -1.57 3.44
N LYS A 24 14.66 -0.28 3.15
CA LYS A 24 13.34 0.29 2.87
C LYS A 24 12.81 -0.39 1.63
N ASN A 25 11.64 -1.02 1.74
CA ASN A 25 10.96 -1.55 0.58
C ASN A 25 10.30 -0.41 -0.21
N ASP A 26 9.77 -0.72 -1.39
CA ASP A 26 9.13 0.28 -2.24
C ASP A 26 7.95 0.95 -1.52
N LEU A 27 7.19 0.18 -0.74
CA LEU A 27 6.06 0.71 0.02
C LEU A 27 6.48 1.79 1.03
N ASP A 28 7.54 1.56 1.79
CA ASP A 28 8.09 2.54 2.74
C ASP A 28 8.54 3.83 2.03
N THR A 29 9.17 3.67 0.86
CA THR A 29 9.62 4.81 0.04
C THR A 29 8.43 5.60 -0.50
N GLY A 30 7.45 4.93 -1.09
CA GLY A 30 6.23 5.55 -1.60
C GLY A 30 5.43 6.26 -0.50
N TRP A 31 5.27 5.61 0.66
CA TRP A 31 4.62 6.22 1.82
C TRP A 31 5.32 7.51 2.28
N ALA A 32 6.65 7.49 2.38
CA ALA A 32 7.42 8.65 2.81
C ALA A 32 7.25 9.84 1.86
N MET A 33 7.17 9.58 0.55
CA MET A 33 6.92 10.60 -0.47
C MET A 33 5.50 11.16 -0.39
N VAL A 34 4.48 10.31 -0.28
CA VAL A 34 3.09 10.76 -0.06
C VAL A 34 2.98 11.62 1.20
N LYS A 35 3.67 11.24 2.29
CA LYS A 35 3.69 12.01 3.53
C LYS A 35 4.31 13.41 3.35
N GLN A 36 5.25 13.56 2.41
CA GLN A 36 5.85 14.84 2.04
C GLN A 36 5.02 15.63 1.01
N GLY A 37 3.90 15.07 0.55
CA GLY A 37 3.07 15.65 -0.51
C GLY A 37 3.59 15.39 -1.93
N ASP A 38 4.64 14.58 -2.09
CA ASP A 38 5.20 14.21 -3.40
C ASP A 38 4.51 12.96 -3.97
N CYS A 39 3.28 13.16 -4.44
CA CYS A 39 2.50 12.08 -5.05
C CYS A 39 3.07 11.59 -6.38
N ALA A 40 3.69 12.48 -7.15
CA ALA A 40 4.31 12.12 -8.43
C ALA A 40 5.56 11.25 -8.21
N GLY A 41 6.43 11.63 -7.26
CA GLY A 41 7.58 10.82 -6.87
C GLY A 41 7.19 9.49 -6.25
N ALA A 42 6.09 9.43 -5.49
CA ALA A 42 5.61 8.20 -4.87
C ALA A 42 5.10 7.15 -5.89
N GLN A 43 4.54 7.60 -7.01
CA GLN A 43 3.85 6.75 -7.98
C GLN A 43 4.61 5.48 -8.40
N PRO A 44 5.88 5.54 -8.87
CA PRO A 44 6.61 4.34 -9.29
C PRO A 44 6.77 3.31 -8.18
N TYR A 45 6.94 3.74 -6.93
CA TYR A 45 7.09 2.84 -5.78
C TYR A 45 5.77 2.18 -5.38
N LEU A 46 4.67 2.93 -5.43
CA LEU A 46 3.34 2.39 -5.16
C LEU A 46 2.92 1.40 -6.27
N GLU A 47 3.26 1.68 -7.53
CA GLU A 47 3.03 0.76 -8.65
C GLU A 47 3.85 -0.51 -8.55
N SER A 48 5.14 -0.40 -8.19
CA SER A 48 6.00 -1.56 -7.92
C SER A 48 5.42 -2.43 -6.80
N THR A 49 4.99 -1.80 -5.70
CA THR A 49 4.36 -2.51 -4.57
C THR A 49 3.07 -3.21 -5.01
N ILE A 50 2.23 -2.59 -5.85
CA ILE A 50 0.99 -3.22 -6.35
C ILE A 50 1.30 -4.41 -7.26
N ALA A 51 2.35 -4.31 -8.08
CA ALA A 51 2.77 -5.38 -8.96
C ALA A 51 3.33 -6.59 -8.18
N GLN A 52 4.15 -6.33 -7.17
CA GLN A 52 4.85 -7.33 -6.37
C GLN A 52 4.71 -7.06 -4.87
N PRO A 53 3.51 -7.20 -4.30
CA PRO A 53 3.29 -6.95 -2.89
C PRO A 53 3.81 -8.09 -2.02
N ASP A 54 4.56 -7.76 -0.96
CA ASP A 54 5.03 -8.73 0.03
C ASP A 54 3.87 -9.35 0.83
N SER A 55 2.77 -8.60 0.99
CA SER A 55 1.58 -9.04 1.70
C SER A 55 0.29 -8.44 1.13
N ALA A 56 -0.86 -9.04 1.44
CA ALA A 56 -2.16 -8.43 1.12
C ALA A 56 -2.32 -7.05 1.78
N MET A 57 -1.72 -6.82 2.94
CA MET A 57 -1.78 -5.52 3.60
C MET A 57 -0.94 -4.46 2.89
N ASP A 58 0.21 -4.85 2.34
CA ASP A 58 1.07 -3.98 1.55
C ASP A 58 0.33 -3.55 0.28
N LEU A 59 -0.35 -4.51 -0.37
CA LEU A 59 -1.21 -4.24 -1.51
C LEU A 59 -2.34 -3.26 -1.16
N ALA A 60 -3.08 -3.52 -0.06
CA ALA A 60 -4.15 -2.64 0.39
C ALA A 60 -3.64 -1.22 0.70
N TYR A 61 -2.47 -1.12 1.33
CA TYR A 61 -1.90 0.16 1.72
C TYR A 61 -1.37 0.96 0.51
N ALA A 62 -0.76 0.29 -0.46
CA ALA A 62 -0.34 0.94 -1.71
C ALA A 62 -1.54 1.54 -2.47
N TYR A 63 -2.64 0.80 -2.60
CA TYR A 63 -3.88 1.33 -3.16
C TYR A 63 -4.44 2.50 -2.34
N PHE A 64 -4.46 2.39 -1.01
CA PHE A 64 -4.92 3.49 -0.15
C PHE A 64 -4.10 4.78 -0.34
N LEU A 65 -2.78 4.66 -0.51
CA LEU A 65 -1.90 5.81 -0.76
C LEU A 65 -2.12 6.42 -2.15
N LYS A 66 -2.29 5.59 -3.19
CA LYS A 66 -2.69 6.08 -4.53
C LYS A 66 -4.03 6.81 -4.48
N ALA A 67 -4.99 6.27 -3.73
CA ALA A 67 -6.31 6.87 -3.57
C ALA A 67 -6.24 8.26 -2.93
N ARG A 68 -5.42 8.42 -1.88
CA ARG A 68 -5.17 9.71 -1.25
C ARG A 68 -4.57 10.72 -2.23
N CYS A 69 -3.55 10.31 -2.97
CA CYS A 69 -2.93 11.18 -3.96
C CYS A 69 -3.90 11.63 -5.05
N ALA A 70 -4.76 10.73 -5.54
CA ALA A 70 -5.80 11.06 -6.49
C ALA A 70 -6.88 11.97 -5.89
N GLU A 71 -7.28 11.74 -4.65
CA GLU A 71 -8.25 12.58 -3.93
C GLU A 71 -7.70 14.02 -3.74
N ASP A 72 -6.44 14.15 -3.33
CA ASP A 72 -5.74 15.43 -3.16
C ASP A 72 -5.62 16.17 -4.51
N ALA A 73 -5.46 15.43 -5.61
CA ALA A 73 -5.47 15.96 -6.98
C ALA A 73 -6.88 16.23 -7.54
N SER A 74 -7.94 15.96 -6.77
CA SER A 74 -9.34 16.03 -7.19
C SER A 74 -9.71 15.12 -8.37
N ASP A 75 -8.91 14.09 -8.66
CA ASP A 75 -9.27 13.01 -9.57
C ASP A 75 -10.13 11.99 -8.81
N TYR A 76 -11.41 12.33 -8.66
CA TYR A 76 -12.34 11.55 -7.84
C TYR A 76 -12.60 10.15 -8.38
N ALA A 77 -12.55 9.96 -9.70
CA ALA A 77 -12.69 8.64 -10.31
C ALA A 77 -11.49 7.74 -9.97
N ALA A 78 -10.27 8.24 -10.12
CA ALA A 78 -9.07 7.49 -9.73
C ALA A 78 -9.02 7.28 -8.20
N ALA A 79 -9.43 8.27 -7.40
CA ALA A 79 -9.51 8.14 -5.95
C ALA A 79 -10.49 7.02 -5.56
N TYR A 80 -11.67 7.00 -6.18
CA TYR A 80 -12.68 5.97 -5.95
C TYR A 80 -12.16 4.58 -6.32
N GLU A 81 -11.56 4.44 -7.51
CA GLU A 81 -10.98 3.17 -7.97
C GLU A 81 -9.98 2.60 -6.95
N ASN A 82 -9.04 3.43 -6.52
CA ASN A 82 -7.98 3.00 -5.61
C ASN A 82 -8.50 2.77 -4.18
N TYR A 83 -9.47 3.56 -3.69
CA TYR A 83 -10.11 3.29 -2.41
C TYR A 83 -10.91 2.00 -2.43
N TYR A 84 -11.65 1.75 -3.52
CA TYR A 84 -12.42 0.53 -3.68
C TYR A 84 -11.49 -0.69 -3.72
N ALA A 85 -10.38 -0.62 -4.44
CA ALA A 85 -9.34 -1.63 -4.42
C ALA A 85 -8.78 -1.88 -3.00
N ALA A 86 -8.43 -0.82 -2.27
CA ALA A 86 -7.97 -0.92 -0.89
C ALA A 86 -9.02 -1.59 0.03
N LYS A 87 -10.31 -1.27 -0.14
CA LYS A 87 -11.42 -1.90 0.59
C LYS A 87 -11.51 -3.39 0.30
N VAL A 88 -11.51 -3.80 -0.97
CA VAL A 88 -11.60 -5.21 -1.38
C VAL A 88 -10.51 -6.03 -0.70
N VAL A 89 -9.26 -5.56 -0.75
CA VAL A 89 -8.13 -6.27 -0.13
C VAL A 89 -8.20 -6.23 1.39
N ALA A 90 -8.53 -5.09 2.01
CA ALA A 90 -8.66 -4.99 3.46
C ALA A 90 -9.75 -5.92 4.01
N CYS A 91 -10.91 -5.99 3.35
CA CYS A 91 -12.00 -6.89 3.72
C CYS A 91 -11.65 -8.37 3.50
N TYR A 92 -10.86 -8.68 2.47
CA TYR A 92 -10.31 -10.02 2.29
C TYR A 92 -9.44 -10.41 3.48
N VAL A 93 -8.51 -9.54 3.88
CA VAL A 93 -7.63 -9.81 5.03
C VAL A 93 -8.43 -9.99 6.32
N VAL A 94 -9.45 -9.17 6.58
CA VAL A 94 -10.30 -9.29 7.78
C VAL A 94 -11.06 -10.62 7.80
N SER A 95 -11.52 -11.11 6.65
CA SER A 95 -12.26 -12.38 6.56
C SER A 95 -11.37 -13.63 6.59
N HIS A 96 -10.07 -13.50 6.30
CA HIS A 96 -9.15 -14.62 6.17
C HIS A 96 -8.06 -14.66 7.26
N ASP A 97 -7.90 -13.60 8.05
CA ASP A 97 -6.99 -13.60 9.21
C ASP A 97 -7.66 -14.23 10.43
N THR A 98 -7.14 -15.37 10.87
CA THR A 98 -7.64 -16.10 12.03
C THR A 98 -7.18 -15.51 13.37
N HIS A 99 -6.23 -14.58 13.35
CA HIS A 99 -5.70 -13.94 14.56
C HIS A 99 -6.31 -12.55 14.75
N VAL A 100 -7.23 -12.44 15.70
CA VAL A 100 -7.83 -11.15 16.07
C VAL A 100 -6.89 -10.39 17.01
N ASN A 101 -6.38 -9.25 16.56
CA ASN A 101 -5.56 -8.32 17.35
C ASN A 101 -5.89 -6.87 16.99
N LEU A 102 -5.18 -5.89 17.59
CA LEU A 102 -5.36 -4.47 17.29
C LEU A 102 -5.26 -4.14 15.79
N ASN A 103 -4.37 -4.82 15.06
CA ASN A 103 -4.24 -4.64 13.62
C ASN A 103 -5.48 -5.19 12.90
N THR A 104 -6.08 -6.29 13.35
CA THR A 104 -7.35 -6.81 12.80
C THR A 104 -8.49 -5.82 13.01
N TYR A 105 -8.57 -5.17 14.18
CA TYR A 105 -9.57 -4.12 14.42
C TYR A 105 -9.38 -2.91 13.52
N ALA A 106 -8.15 -2.39 13.42
CA ALA A 106 -7.86 -1.28 12.51
C ALA A 106 -8.23 -1.65 11.06
N ARG A 107 -7.86 -2.85 10.60
CA ARG A 107 -8.23 -3.38 9.26
C ARG A 107 -9.74 -3.50 9.08
N SER A 108 -10.46 -3.96 10.10
CA SER A 108 -11.93 -4.05 10.11
C SER A 108 -12.56 -2.67 9.97
N ASP A 109 -12.05 -1.67 10.69
CA ASP A 109 -12.51 -0.28 10.59
C ASP A 109 -12.29 0.30 9.19
N TYR A 110 -11.14 0.02 8.56
CA TYR A 110 -10.90 0.42 7.17
C TYR A 110 -11.86 -0.27 6.20
N CYS A 111 -12.09 -1.56 6.36
CA CYS A 111 -13.02 -2.35 5.53
C CYS A 111 -14.49 -1.90 5.67
N GLN A 112 -14.96 -1.69 6.90
CA GLN A 112 -16.39 -1.59 7.22
C GLN A 112 -16.87 -0.15 7.41
N ARG A 113 -15.98 0.79 7.73
CA ARG A 113 -16.38 2.15 8.12
C ARG A 113 -15.64 3.24 7.37
N ILE A 114 -14.31 3.29 7.47
CA ILE A 114 -13.50 4.42 6.98
C ILE A 114 -13.53 4.50 5.45
N ILE A 115 -13.20 3.42 4.74
CA ILE A 115 -13.19 3.44 3.29
C ILE A 115 -14.62 3.50 2.70
N PRO A 116 -15.61 2.76 3.22
CA PRO A 116 -17.00 2.92 2.77
C PRO A 116 -17.52 4.36 2.83
N ALA A 117 -17.27 5.08 3.93
CA ALA A 117 -17.68 6.49 4.04
C ALA A 117 -16.97 7.39 3.00
N LYS A 118 -15.69 7.12 2.71
CA LYS A 118 -14.97 7.82 1.64
C LYS A 118 -15.55 7.52 0.27
N LEU A 119 -15.88 6.25 -0.02
CA LEU A 119 -16.47 5.86 -1.30
C LEU A 119 -17.84 6.53 -1.51
N GLU A 120 -18.68 6.61 -0.48
CA GLU A 120 -19.96 7.34 -0.54
C GLU A 120 -19.77 8.83 -0.84
N ALA A 121 -18.80 9.48 -0.17
CA ALA A 121 -18.48 10.87 -0.44
C ALA A 121 -17.93 11.09 -1.86
N LEU A 122 -17.12 10.16 -2.37
CA LEU A 122 -16.54 10.22 -3.70
C LEU A 122 -17.56 9.92 -4.79
N SER A 123 -18.46 8.94 -4.61
CA SER A 123 -19.52 8.66 -5.58
C SER A 123 -20.44 9.86 -5.77
N ALA A 124 -20.76 10.56 -4.68
CA ALA A 124 -21.52 11.82 -4.74
C ALA A 124 -20.79 12.91 -5.55
N LYS A 125 -19.45 12.98 -5.47
CA LYS A 125 -18.64 13.93 -6.25
C LYS A 125 -18.49 13.53 -7.72
N ILE A 126 -18.40 12.23 -8.02
CA ILE A 126 -18.35 11.71 -9.38
C ILE A 126 -19.68 11.96 -10.09
N ASN A 127 -20.81 11.77 -9.38
CA ASN A 127 -22.16 11.99 -9.89
C ASN A 127 -22.46 11.23 -11.21
N ASP A 128 -21.89 10.03 -11.34
CA ASP A 128 -22.11 9.10 -12.45
C ASP A 128 -22.20 7.66 -11.91
N PRO A 129 -23.40 7.16 -11.59
CA PRO A 129 -23.60 5.83 -11.04
C PRO A 129 -23.09 4.71 -11.97
N ALA A 130 -23.23 4.86 -13.29
CA ALA A 130 -22.77 3.86 -14.25
C ALA A 130 -21.24 3.83 -14.33
N GLY A 131 -20.60 5.00 -14.27
CA GLY A 131 -19.15 5.12 -14.16
C GLY A 131 -18.61 4.48 -12.88
N VAL A 132 -19.28 4.69 -11.73
CA VAL A 132 -18.94 4.03 -10.47
C VAL A 132 -19.06 2.51 -10.58
N GLU A 133 -20.16 1.99 -11.12
CA GLU A 133 -20.36 0.55 -11.34
C GLU A 133 -19.28 -0.05 -12.25
N HIS A 134 -18.89 0.68 -13.30
CA HIS A 134 -17.81 0.27 -14.18
C HIS A 134 -16.46 0.18 -13.46
N ILE A 135 -16.13 1.17 -12.62
CA ILE A 135 -14.92 1.16 -11.79
C ILE A 135 -14.92 -0.04 -10.84
N GLU A 136 -16.02 -0.29 -10.14
CA GLU A 136 -16.13 -1.45 -9.24
C GLU A 136 -15.95 -2.77 -10.01
N GLY A 137 -16.58 -2.90 -11.17
CA GLY A 137 -16.45 -4.06 -12.05
C GLY A 137 -15.00 -4.29 -12.49
N LYS A 138 -14.29 -3.23 -12.90
CA LYS A 138 -12.87 -3.28 -13.25
C LYS A 138 -12.02 -3.78 -12.09
N VAL A 139 -12.18 -3.19 -10.90
CA VAL A 139 -11.40 -3.58 -9.72
C VAL A 139 -11.68 -5.02 -9.33
N ASN A 140 -12.95 -5.44 -9.32
CA ASN A 140 -13.32 -6.82 -9.02
C ASN A 140 -12.77 -7.82 -10.05
N GLY A 141 -12.62 -7.40 -11.32
CA GLY A 141 -11.98 -8.20 -12.37
C GLY A 141 -10.47 -8.37 -12.18
N ILE A 142 -9.79 -7.41 -11.54
CA ILE A 142 -8.36 -7.47 -11.22
C ILE A 142 -8.14 -8.23 -9.90
N LEU A 143 -8.83 -7.83 -8.84
CA LEU A 143 -8.70 -8.35 -7.48
C LEU A 143 -9.67 -9.51 -7.23
N ARG A 144 -9.74 -10.44 -8.18
CA ARG A 144 -10.57 -11.64 -8.07
C ARG A 144 -10.14 -12.47 -6.86
N ALA A 145 -11.08 -13.26 -6.33
CA ALA A 145 -10.83 -14.11 -5.17
C ALA A 145 -9.66 -15.10 -5.38
N ASP A 146 -9.45 -15.58 -6.61
CA ASP A 146 -8.32 -16.45 -6.96
C ASP A 146 -6.96 -15.74 -6.86
N TYR A 147 -6.89 -14.48 -7.30
CA TYR A 147 -5.69 -13.65 -7.13
C TYR A 147 -5.38 -13.42 -5.64
N LEU A 148 -6.38 -13.09 -4.83
CA LEU A 148 -6.17 -12.78 -3.40
C LEU A 148 -5.78 -14.02 -2.57
N LYS A 149 -6.19 -15.22 -2.98
CA LYS A 149 -5.80 -16.49 -2.33
C LYS A 149 -4.29 -16.71 -2.25
N ARG A 150 -3.50 -16.07 -3.11
CA ARG A 150 -2.03 -16.15 -3.04
C ARG A 150 -1.45 -15.62 -1.71
N PHE A 151 -2.23 -14.85 -0.96
CA PHE A 151 -1.84 -14.30 0.33
C PHE A 151 -2.28 -15.15 1.53
N ASP A 152 -2.97 -16.27 1.29
CA ASP A 152 -3.37 -17.18 2.37
C ASP A 152 -2.12 -17.87 2.92
N LYS A 153 -1.88 -17.70 4.23
CA LYS A 153 -0.79 -18.37 4.97
C LYS A 153 -0.81 -19.90 4.91
N ARG A 154 -1.86 -20.51 4.34
CA ARG A 154 -1.99 -21.97 4.17
C ARG A 154 -1.25 -22.52 2.95
N LEU A 155 -0.69 -21.65 2.09
CA LEU A 155 0.02 -22.05 0.86
C LEU A 155 1.55 -21.95 0.95
N ASN A 156 2.11 -21.56 2.11
CA ASN A 156 3.55 -21.52 2.41
C ASN A 156 3.88 -22.35 3.65
#